data_AF-A0A7C3XG85-F1
#
_entry.id   AF-A0A7C3XG85-F1
#
_cell.length_a   1.000
_cell.length_b   1.000
_cell.length_c   1.000
_cell.angle_alpha   90.00
_cell.angle_beta   90.00
_cell.angle_gamma   90.00
#
_symmetry.space_group_name_H-M   'P 1'
#
loop_
_entity.id
_entity.type
_entity.pdbx_description
1 polymer ?
#
loop_
_entity_poly.entity_id
_entity_poly.type
_entity_poly.pdbx_seq_one_letter_code
_entity_poly.pdbx_strand_id
1 'polypeptide(L)'
;MQGWPQSVVGYNRLPSLTTEQLLTSPCDILISAARETKIVSSLANDVKAQVMLELANGPTTDLADEILIKKGVHVLRVAFKRRRSYSQLL
;
A
#
# COMPACT_ATOMS: atom_id res chain seq x y z
N MET A 1 13.92 -24.79 -19.98
CA MET A 1 13.30 -23.46 -19.95
C MET A 1 13.72 -22.79 -18.66
N GLN A 2 14.39 -21.64 -18.70
CA GLN A 2 14.76 -20.91 -17.47
C GLN A 2 13.48 -20.37 -16.82
N GLY A 3 13.27 -20.70 -15.54
CA GLY A 3 12.10 -20.29 -14.76
C GLY A 3 12.12 -18.80 -14.45
N TRP A 4 10.96 -18.26 -14.06
CA TRP A 4 10.84 -16.87 -13.66
C TRP A 4 11.60 -16.64 -12.34
N PRO A 5 12.27 -15.48 -12.18
CA PRO A 5 12.91 -15.15 -10.92
C PRO A 5 11.86 -15.09 -9.80
N GLN A 6 12.12 -15.81 -8.71
CA GLN A 6 11.21 -15.89 -7.56
C GLN A 6 11.31 -14.68 -6.62
N SER A 7 12.30 -13.80 -6.83
CA SER A 7 12.55 -12.62 -6.01
C SER A 7 13.18 -11.50 -6.83
N VAL A 8 12.92 -10.26 -6.39
CA VAL A 8 13.55 -9.04 -6.93
C VAL A 8 14.83 -8.66 -6.18
N VAL A 9 15.15 -9.33 -5.08
CA VAL A 9 16.36 -9.06 -4.29
C VAL A 9 17.60 -9.35 -5.14
N GLY A 10 18.51 -8.38 -5.21
CA GLY A 10 19.74 -8.48 -6.02
C GLY A 10 19.51 -8.29 -7.52
N TYR A 11 18.29 -7.97 -7.95
CA TYR A 11 17.99 -7.74 -9.37
C TYR A 11 18.75 -6.51 -9.89
N ASN A 12 19.44 -6.69 -11.03
CA ASN A 12 20.09 -5.63 -11.79
C ASN A 12 21.03 -4.70 -10.98
N ARG A 13 21.67 -5.22 -9.91
CA ARG A 13 22.54 -4.43 -9.01
C ARG A 13 21.84 -3.19 -8.43
N LEU A 14 20.52 -3.23 -8.28
CA LEU A 14 19.75 -2.17 -7.65
C LEU A 14 20.02 -2.14 -6.13
N PRO A 15 19.97 -0.97 -5.49
CA PRO A 15 20.02 -0.88 -4.03
C PRO A 15 18.87 -1.65 -3.38
N SER A 16 19.16 -2.31 -2.28
CA SER A 16 18.13 -2.93 -1.44
C SER A 16 17.34 -1.84 -0.70
N LEU A 17 16.02 -1.99 -0.65
CA LEU A 17 15.13 -1.16 0.15
C LEU A 17 14.46 -2.02 1.22
N THR A 18 14.26 -1.46 2.40
CA THR A 18 13.33 -2.05 3.38
C THR A 18 11.88 -1.85 2.92
N THR A 19 10.96 -2.61 3.50
CA THR A 19 9.53 -2.46 3.23
C THR A 19 9.04 -1.04 3.55
N GLU A 20 9.50 -0.45 4.64
CA GLU A 20 9.16 0.91 5.05
C GLU A 20 9.67 1.93 4.04
N GLN A 21 10.93 1.79 3.60
CA GLN A 21 11.50 2.66 2.58
C GLN A 21 10.75 2.54 1.25
N LEU A 22 10.34 1.33 0.87
CA LEU A 22 9.56 1.09 -0.34
C LEU A 22 8.17 1.74 -0.27
N LEU A 23 7.45 1.55 0.84
CA LEU A 23 6.09 2.06 1.02
C LEU A 23 6.01 3.59 1.17
N THR A 24 7.10 4.22 1.60
CA THR A 24 7.21 5.67 1.82
C THR A 24 8.02 6.39 0.73
N SER A 25 8.47 5.64 -0.27
CA SER A 25 9.21 6.17 -1.41
C SER A 25 8.37 7.19 -2.18
N PRO A 26 8.96 8.28 -2.70
CA PRO A 26 8.27 9.19 -3.61
C PRO A 26 7.73 8.42 -4.83
N CYS A 27 6.41 8.45 -5.00
CA CYS A 27 5.72 7.88 -6.15
C CYS A 27 4.35 8.56 -6.30
N ASP A 28 3.77 8.53 -7.49
CA ASP A 28 2.39 9.02 -7.70
C ASP A 28 1.37 7.95 -7.34
N ILE A 29 1.69 6.68 -7.67
CA ILE A 29 0.84 5.51 -7.50
C ILE A 29 1.57 4.43 -6.71
N LEU A 30 0.98 4.03 -5.58
CA LEU A 30 1.43 2.89 -4.78
C LEU A 30 0.49 1.71 -4.96
N ILE A 31 1.02 0.53 -5.33
CA ILE A 31 0.22 -0.69 -5.52
C ILE A 31 0.63 -1.73 -4.47
N SER A 32 -0.28 -2.05 -3.57
CA SER A 32 -0.11 -3.13 -2.58
C SER A 32 -0.80 -4.40 -3.07
N ALA A 33 0.00 -5.34 -3.59
CA ALA A 33 -0.48 -6.59 -4.19
C ALA A 33 0.08 -7.86 -3.52
N ALA A 34 0.88 -7.72 -2.47
CA ALA A 34 1.41 -8.85 -1.72
C ALA A 34 0.59 -9.10 -0.43
N ARG A 35 0.53 -10.37 -0.02
CA ARG A 35 -0.21 -10.79 1.19
C ARG A 35 0.42 -10.28 2.49
N GLU A 36 1.74 -10.08 2.48
CA GLU A 36 2.52 -9.74 3.67
C GLU A 36 2.75 -8.24 3.84
N THR A 37 2.40 -7.43 2.84
CA THR A 37 2.51 -5.97 2.96
C THR A 37 1.51 -5.48 4.00
N LYS A 38 2.01 -4.81 5.05
CA LYS A 38 1.18 -4.17 6.08
C LYS A 38 1.45 -2.68 6.12
N ILE A 39 0.46 -1.89 5.70
CA ILE A 39 0.47 -0.44 5.85
C ILE A 39 -0.20 -0.14 7.19
N VAL A 40 0.63 0.17 8.18
CA VAL A 40 0.24 0.51 9.56
C VAL A 40 0.23 2.01 9.76
N SER A 41 -0.40 2.48 10.85
CA SER A 41 -0.58 3.91 11.13
C SER A 41 0.74 4.68 11.25
N SER A 42 1.81 4.03 11.75
CA SER A 42 3.13 4.63 11.85
C SER A 42 3.75 4.96 10.49
N LEU A 43 3.36 4.26 9.41
CA LEU A 43 3.85 4.51 8.05
C LEU A 43 2.93 5.41 7.22
N ALA A 44 1.64 5.43 7.53
CA ALA A 44 0.63 6.14 6.72
C ALA A 44 0.91 7.65 6.57
N ASN A 45 1.50 8.27 7.60
CA ASN A 45 1.91 9.68 7.56
C ASN A 45 3.08 9.93 6.59
N ASP A 46 3.88 8.92 6.29
CA ASP A 46 5.06 9.03 5.43
C ASP A 46 4.80 8.56 4.00
N VAL A 47 3.65 7.95 3.72
CA VAL A 47 3.23 7.60 2.36
C VAL A 47 3.09 8.87 1.52
N LYS A 48 3.80 8.92 0.39
CA LYS A 48 3.85 10.08 -0.52
C LYS A 48 2.96 9.94 -1.76
N ALA A 49 2.35 8.77 -1.94
CA ALA A 49 1.50 8.46 -3.08
C ALA A 49 0.24 9.34 -3.09
N GLN A 50 -0.18 9.77 -4.29
CA GLN A 50 -1.45 10.45 -4.51
C GLN A 50 -2.60 9.43 -4.63
N VAL A 51 -2.30 8.27 -5.21
CA VAL A 51 -3.23 7.16 -5.38
C VAL A 51 -2.63 5.89 -4.80
N MET A 52 -3.44 5.12 -4.06
CA MET A 52 -3.06 3.82 -3.55
C MET A 52 -4.04 2.74 -4.02
N LEU A 53 -3.52 1.66 -4.62
CA LEU A 53 -4.30 0.49 -5.03
C LEU A 53 -4.06 -0.67 -4.05
N GLU A 54 -5.08 -1.01 -3.28
CA GLU A 54 -5.10 -2.18 -2.40
C GLU A 54 -5.67 -3.38 -3.17
N LEU A 55 -4.76 -4.15 -3.78
CA LEU A 55 -5.10 -5.33 -4.60
C LEU A 55 -4.99 -6.64 -3.82
N ALA A 56 -4.24 -6.65 -2.71
CA ALA A 56 -4.28 -7.72 -1.72
C ALA A 56 -5.45 -7.52 -0.73
N ASN A 57 -5.88 -8.59 -0.07
CA ASN A 57 -6.95 -8.54 0.93
C ASN A 57 -6.43 -8.04 2.29
N GLY A 58 -6.78 -6.80 2.66
CA GLY A 58 -6.47 -6.22 3.97
C GLY A 58 -4.99 -5.95 4.29
N PRO A 59 -4.14 -5.48 3.36
CA PRO A 59 -2.81 -4.99 3.70
C PRO A 59 -2.85 -3.66 4.49
N THR A 60 -3.92 -2.86 4.44
CA THR A 60 -4.00 -1.56 5.13
C THR A 60 -4.82 -1.64 6.40
N THR A 61 -4.26 -1.27 7.55
CA THR A 61 -5.00 -1.21 8.82
C THR A 61 -6.03 -0.08 8.81
N ASP A 62 -7.09 -0.19 9.61
CA ASP A 62 -8.16 0.83 9.67
C ASP A 62 -7.64 2.21 10.07
N LEU A 63 -6.69 2.27 11.02
CA LEU A 63 -6.08 3.54 11.42
C LEU A 63 -5.20 4.15 10.31
N ALA A 64 -4.46 3.31 9.57
CA ALA A 64 -3.70 3.77 8.41
C ALA A 64 -4.62 4.30 7.31
N ASP A 65 -5.75 3.62 7.11
CA ASP A 65 -6.80 3.99 6.17
C ASP A 65 -7.31 5.42 6.42
N GLU A 66 -7.65 5.71 7.67
CA GLU A 66 -8.14 7.03 8.09
C GLU A 66 -7.09 8.11 7.90
N ILE A 67 -5.82 7.83 8.20
CA ILE A 67 -4.70 8.76 8.00
C ILE A 67 -4.53 9.05 6.50
N LEU A 68 -4.52 8.03 5.66
CA LEU A 68 -4.35 8.17 4.20
C LEU A 68 -5.48 9.00 3.58
N ILE A 69 -6.73 8.74 3.97
CA ILE A 69 -7.90 9.49 3.49
C ILE A 69 -7.81 10.96 3.95
N LYS A 70 -7.48 11.21 5.23
CA LYS A 70 -7.31 12.58 5.76
C LYS A 70 -6.19 13.36 5.06
N LYS A 71 -5.14 12.66 4.62
CA LYS A 71 -4.05 13.24 3.82
C LYS A 71 -4.43 13.51 2.36
N GLY A 72 -5.62 13.11 1.92
CA GLY A 72 -6.06 13.25 0.54
C GLY A 72 -5.56 12.17 -0.41
N VAL A 73 -5.06 11.04 0.09
CA VAL A 73 -4.67 9.90 -0.74
C VAL A 73 -5.92 9.17 -1.24
N HIS A 74 -6.04 9.00 -2.55
CA HIS A 74 -7.14 8.23 -3.14
C HIS A 74 -6.88 6.73 -3.02
N VAL A 75 -7.59 6.06 -2.11
CA VAL A 75 -7.41 4.62 -1.88
C VAL A 75 -8.49 3.81 -2.60
N LEU A 76 -8.09 3.05 -3.62
CA LEU A 76 -8.95 2.11 -4.33
C LEU A 76 -8.70 0.69 -3.84
N ARG A 77 -9.77 -0.04 -3.53
CA ARG A 77 -9.68 -1.36 -2.89
C ARG A 77 -10.45 -2.39 -3.68
N VAL A 78 -9.90 -3.61 -3.76
CA VAL A 78 -10.67 -4.76 -4.23
C VAL A 78 -11.88 -5.00 -3.30
N ALA A 79 -13.01 -5.40 -3.90
CA ALA A 79 -14.36 -5.26 -3.34
C ALA A 79 -14.70 -6.06 -2.06
N PHE A 80 -13.73 -6.67 -1.37
CA PHE A 80 -13.96 -7.51 -0.19
C PHE A 80 -13.62 -6.87 1.16
N LYS A 81 -13.09 -5.64 1.20
CA LYS A 81 -12.95 -4.91 2.48
C LYS A 81 -14.35 -4.47 2.92
N ARG A 82 -14.87 -5.04 4.02
CA ARG A 82 -16.20 -4.72 4.61
C ARG A 82 -16.49 -3.23 4.47
N ARG A 83 -17.58 -2.88 3.77
CA ARG A 83 -18.04 -1.49 3.63
C ARG A 83 -18.24 -0.91 5.04
N ARG A 84 -17.51 0.15 5.41
CA ARG A 84 -17.98 1.03 6.49
C ARG A 84 -19.32 1.62 6.06
N SER A 85 -20.27 1.64 7.00
CA SER A 85 -21.58 2.29 6.83
C SER A 85 -21.37 3.73 6.37
N TYR A 86 -22.07 4.13 5.30
CA TYR A 86 -22.05 5.48 4.72
C TYR A 86 -22.73 6.54 5.63
N SER A 87 -22.98 6.25 6.90
CA SER A 87 -23.76 7.07 7.84
C SER A 87 -22.97 8.19 8.54
N GLN A 88 -21.81 8.60 8.01
CA GLN A 88 -21.01 9.71 8.54
C GLN A 88 -20.71 10.78 7.49
N LEU A 89 -21.38 10.73 6.33
CA LEU A 89 -21.26 11.72 5.25
C LEU A 89 -22.60 12.40 4.89
N LEU A 90 -23.60 12.26 5.75
CA LEU A 90 -24.87 13.00 5.76
C LEU A 90 -25.16 13.41 7.21
#